data_AF-A0A6N2RGT3-F1
#
_entry.id   AF-A0A6N2RGT3-F1
#
_cell.length_a   1.000
_cell.length_b   1.000
_cell.length_c   1.000
_cell.angle_alpha   90.00
_cell.angle_beta   90.00
_cell.angle_gamma   90.00
#
_symmetry.space_group_name_H-M   'P 1'
#
loop_
_entity.id
_entity.type
_entity.pdbx_description
1 polymer ?
#
loop_
_entity_poly.entity_id
_entity_poly.type
_entity_poly.pdbx_seq_one_letter_code
_entity_poly.pdbx_strand_id
1 'polypeptide(L)'
;MTAVIGDLIPSADSFQVDAGFKMRAAQAAIRKYCGWHVAPSVTRTIRLDGHGGDSLLLPSKHVTALSSLKLDGVEHVQDARFSEAGSLVLVNGAIFPDLPGSVEATINDGWDLEDVPEVQMILLDIASRVMQVPGTVSSQSTNGSSVTYRSGSDGGVPNVALFDSEKRTLQPYRLSWGVKP
;
A
#
# COMPACT_ATOMS: atom_id res chain seq x y z
N MET A 1 -10.06 -33.73 0.86
CA MET A 1 -10.39 -33.02 -0.39
C MET A 1 -9.27 -32.01 -0.63
N THR A 2 -8.33 -32.30 -1.54
CA THR A 2 -7.18 -31.44 -1.79
C THR A 2 -7.66 -30.26 -2.63
N ALA A 3 -7.57 -29.04 -2.10
CA ALA A 3 -7.87 -27.84 -2.87
C ALA A 3 -6.82 -27.71 -3.98
N VAL A 4 -7.26 -27.72 -5.24
CA VAL A 4 -6.39 -27.36 -6.37
C VAL A 4 -6.18 -25.85 -6.29
N ILE A 5 -4.93 -25.44 -6.06
CA ILE A 5 -4.55 -24.02 -6.11
C ILE A 5 -4.55 -23.62 -7.59
N GLY A 6 -5.39 -22.65 -7.95
CA GLY A 6 -5.43 -22.13 -9.32
C GLY A 6 -4.20 -21.28 -9.66
N ASP A 7 -3.92 -21.15 -10.95
CA ASP A 7 -2.84 -20.29 -11.45
C ASP A 7 -3.13 -18.81 -11.23
N LEU A 8 -2.08 -18.00 -11.05
CA LEU A 8 -2.18 -16.55 -10.91
C LEU A 8 -2.76 -15.86 -12.16
N ILE A 9 -2.58 -16.49 -13.33
CA ILE A 9 -3.26 -16.14 -14.58
C ILE A 9 -4.11 -17.36 -14.97
N PRO A 10 -5.44 -17.32 -14.77
CA PRO A 10 -6.30 -18.48 -14.99
C PRO A 10 -6.37 -18.96 -16.45
N SER A 11 -6.12 -18.07 -17.42
CA SER A 11 -5.97 -18.39 -18.84
C SER A 11 -5.24 -17.26 -19.55
N ALA A 12 -4.18 -17.60 -20.29
CA ALA A 12 -3.41 -16.63 -21.06
C ALA A 12 -4.21 -16.03 -22.23
N ASP A 13 -5.17 -16.78 -22.78
CA ASP A 13 -5.94 -16.38 -23.96
C ASP A 13 -7.05 -15.36 -23.63
N SER A 14 -7.58 -15.39 -22.41
CA SER A 14 -8.66 -14.49 -21.98
C SER A 14 -8.20 -13.33 -21.10
N PHE A 15 -6.96 -13.36 -20.60
CA PHE A 15 -6.43 -12.32 -19.74
C PHE A 15 -6.02 -11.08 -20.53
N GLN A 16 -6.66 -9.94 -20.25
CA GLN A 16 -6.39 -8.67 -20.91
C GLN A 16 -5.66 -7.70 -19.98
N VAL A 17 -4.53 -7.16 -20.44
CA VAL A 17 -3.76 -6.14 -19.72
C VAL A 17 -4.24 -4.74 -20.16
N ASP A 18 -5.38 -4.32 -19.63
CA ASP A 18 -5.95 -3.00 -19.89
C ASP A 18 -5.33 -1.89 -19.01
N ALA A 19 -5.67 -0.62 -19.29
CA ALA A 19 -5.19 0.53 -18.53
C ALA A 19 -5.58 0.45 -17.04
N GLY A 20 -6.75 -0.10 -16.72
CA GLY A 20 -7.22 -0.27 -15.34
C GLY A 20 -6.39 -1.30 -14.57
N PHE A 21 -6.05 -2.42 -15.19
CA PHE A 21 -5.15 -3.44 -14.61
C PHE A 21 -3.78 -2.84 -14.32
N LYS A 22 -3.21 -2.09 -15.27
CA LYS A 22 -1.91 -1.42 -15.11
C LYS A 22 -1.92 -0.41 -13.96
N MET A 23 -2.99 0.39 -13.86
CA MET A 23 -3.16 1.34 -12.76
C MET A 23 -3.24 0.64 -11.40
N ARG A 24 -4.02 -0.43 -11.28
CA ARG A 24 -4.11 -1.22 -10.04
C ARG A 24 -2.76 -1.85 -9.66
N ALA A 25 -2.01 -2.34 -10.65
CA ALA A 25 -0.68 -2.88 -10.40
C ALA A 25 0.29 -1.80 -9.88
N ALA A 26 0.28 -0.61 -10.47
CA ALA A 26 1.07 0.53 -10.02
C ALA A 26 0.69 0.97 -8.58
N GLN A 27 -0.62 1.05 -8.29
CA GLN A 27 -1.10 1.32 -6.93
C GLN A 27 -0.62 0.25 -5.94
N ALA A 28 -0.69 -1.03 -6.31
CA ALA A 28 -0.25 -2.13 -5.46
C ALA A 28 1.27 -2.05 -5.14
N ALA A 29 2.10 -1.66 -6.11
CA ALA A 29 3.53 -1.49 -5.88
C ALA A 29 3.85 -0.37 -4.88
N ILE A 30 3.19 0.78 -4.99
CA ILE A 30 3.33 1.88 -4.03
C ILE A 30 2.90 1.43 -2.63
N ARG A 31 1.71 0.82 -2.52
CA ARG A 31 1.17 0.36 -1.23
C ARG A 31 2.03 -0.72 -0.59
N LYS A 32 2.56 -1.65 -1.38
CA LYS A 32 3.49 -2.68 -0.90
C LYS A 32 4.78 -2.06 -0.38
N TYR A 33 5.33 -1.07 -1.08
CA TYR A 33 6.54 -0.38 -0.63
C TYR A 33 6.31 0.40 0.66
N CYS A 34 5.19 1.13 0.75
CA CYS A 34 4.88 1.94 1.92
C CYS A 34 4.41 1.10 3.12
N GLY A 35 3.82 -0.07 2.90
CA GLY A 35 3.27 -0.95 3.94
C GLY A 35 1.83 -0.61 4.35
N TRP A 36 1.18 0.33 3.67
CA TRP A 36 -0.23 0.75 3.90
C TRP A 36 -0.75 1.48 2.66
N HIS A 37 -2.00 1.97 2.68
CA HIS A 37 -2.64 2.52 1.47
C HIS A 37 -2.18 3.93 1.09
N VAL A 38 -1.63 4.71 2.02
CA VAL A 38 -1.16 6.11 1.89
C VAL A 38 -2.28 7.10 1.58
N ALA A 39 -3.02 6.90 0.49
CA ALA A 39 -4.10 7.74 0.01
C ALA A 39 -5.08 6.92 -0.86
N PRO A 40 -6.33 7.38 -1.08
CA PRO A 40 -6.95 8.56 -0.45
C PRO A 40 -7.27 8.33 1.03
N SER A 41 -7.59 9.41 1.74
CA SER A 41 -8.25 9.38 3.04
C SER A 41 -9.54 8.56 2.96
N VAL A 42 -9.66 7.53 3.79
CA VAL A 42 -10.81 6.61 3.76
C VAL A 42 -11.12 6.11 5.17
N THR A 43 -12.41 5.90 5.44
CA THR A 43 -12.84 5.18 6.63
C THR A 43 -12.78 3.68 6.39
N ARG A 44 -12.03 2.96 7.22
CA ARG A 44 -11.91 1.50 7.16
C ARG A 44 -11.86 0.87 8.54
N THR A 45 -12.32 -0.37 8.61
CA THR A 45 -12.16 -1.22 9.78
C THR A 45 -10.99 -2.17 9.57
N ILE A 46 -10.06 -2.20 10.52
CA ILE A 46 -8.90 -3.06 10.52
C ILE A 46 -8.92 -3.99 11.74
N ARG A 47 -8.41 -5.20 11.57
CA ARG A 47 -8.25 -6.17 12.64
C ARG A 47 -6.77 -6.36 12.92
N LEU A 48 -6.41 -6.29 14.20
CA LEU A 48 -5.02 -6.30 14.68
C LEU A 48 -4.89 -7.32 15.81
N ASP A 49 -3.68 -7.85 15.95
CA ASP A 49 -3.32 -8.68 17.07
C ASP A 49 -3.12 -7.80 18.31
N GLY A 50 -3.65 -8.25 19.44
CA GLY A 50 -3.32 -7.68 20.73
C GLY A 50 -2.12 -8.43 21.32
N HIS A 51 -1.29 -7.72 22.07
CA HIS A 51 -0.04 -8.23 22.66
C HIS A 51 0.04 -7.96 24.17
N GLY A 52 -1.11 -7.73 24.80
CA GLY A 52 -1.15 -7.17 26.15
C GLY A 52 -0.71 -5.70 26.21
N GLY A 53 -0.74 -5.13 27.41
CA GLY A 53 -0.34 -3.74 27.66
C GLY A 53 -1.37 -2.71 27.21
N ASP A 54 -0.99 -1.44 27.25
CA ASP A 54 -1.87 -0.30 27.04
C ASP A 54 -1.61 0.42 25.70
N SER A 55 -0.65 -0.03 24.89
CA SER A 55 -0.25 0.65 23.66
C SER A 55 -0.24 -0.27 22.45
N LEU A 56 -0.63 0.26 21.29
CA LEU A 56 -0.65 -0.43 20.01
C LEU A 56 -0.36 0.57 18.88
N LEU A 57 0.20 0.10 17.76
CA LEU A 57 0.42 0.92 16.57
C LEU A 57 -0.60 0.55 15.47
N LEU A 58 -1.34 1.55 14.99
CA LEU A 58 -2.25 1.43 13.84
C LEU A 58 -1.45 1.52 12.54
N PRO A 59 -1.65 0.62 11.55
CA PRO A 59 -0.86 0.54 10.30
C PRO A 59 -1.18 1.69 9.34
N SER A 60 -0.84 2.90 9.77
CA SER A 60 -1.05 4.18 9.11
C SER A 60 -0.03 5.20 9.62
N LYS A 61 0.30 6.19 8.80
CA LYS A 61 1.08 7.38 9.22
C LYS A 61 0.25 8.66 9.28
N HIS A 62 -1.05 8.57 8.98
CA HIS A 62 -1.96 9.71 8.95
C HIS A 62 -3.37 9.23 9.33
N VAL A 63 -3.68 9.24 10.62
CA VAL A 63 -4.98 8.90 11.19
C VAL A 63 -5.67 10.18 11.61
N THR A 64 -6.84 10.48 11.05
CA THR A 64 -7.58 11.70 11.36
C THR A 64 -8.80 11.44 12.26
N ALA A 65 -9.27 10.19 12.33
CA ALA A 65 -10.34 9.81 13.24
C ALA A 65 -10.24 8.35 13.70
N LEU A 66 -10.72 8.09 14.92
CA LEU A 66 -11.02 6.77 15.46
C LEU A 66 -12.49 6.80 15.90
N SER A 67 -13.35 6.05 15.20
CA SER A 67 -14.80 6.05 15.46
C SER A 67 -15.29 4.82 16.22
N SER A 68 -14.54 3.73 16.20
CA SER A 68 -14.80 2.53 17.00
C SER A 68 -13.49 1.82 17.31
N LEU A 69 -13.41 1.27 18.51
CA LEU A 69 -12.36 0.36 18.94
C LEU A 69 -13.03 -0.75 19.73
N LYS A 70 -12.99 -1.98 19.23
CA LYS A 70 -13.46 -3.15 19.94
C LYS A 70 -12.31 -4.04 20.36
N LEU A 71 -12.37 -4.50 21.60
CA LEU A 71 -11.47 -5.48 22.18
C LEU A 71 -12.29 -6.73 22.47
N ASP A 72 -11.99 -7.83 21.77
CA ASP A 72 -12.78 -9.08 21.80
C ASP A 72 -14.29 -8.87 21.63
N GLY A 73 -14.65 -7.93 20.75
CA GLY A 73 -16.04 -7.61 20.41
C GLY A 73 -16.73 -6.61 21.35
N VAL A 74 -16.07 -6.16 22.42
CA VAL A 74 -16.59 -5.14 23.35
C VAL A 74 -16.07 -3.76 22.96
N GLU A 75 -16.93 -2.75 22.92
CA GLU A 75 -16.56 -1.38 22.52
C GLU A 75 -15.79 -0.65 23.64
N HIS A 76 -14.65 -0.06 23.28
CA HIS A 76 -13.69 0.61 24.16
C HIS A 76 -13.19 1.95 23.59
N VAL A 77 -13.84 2.51 22.55
CA VAL A 77 -13.39 3.77 21.92
C VAL A 77 -13.26 4.95 22.91
N GLN A 78 -14.06 4.97 23.98
CA GLN A 78 -14.01 6.03 25.00
C GLN A 78 -12.72 5.98 25.84
N ASP A 79 -12.14 4.79 25.99
CA ASP A 79 -10.89 4.54 26.70
C ASP A 79 -9.67 4.68 25.79
N ALA A 80 -9.85 5.04 24.52
CA ALA A 80 -8.78 5.13 23.55
C ALA A 80 -8.31 6.58 23.33
N ARG A 81 -7.00 6.78 23.20
CA ARG A 81 -6.37 8.00 22.69
C ARG A 81 -5.48 7.63 21.53
N PHE A 82 -5.57 8.39 20.44
CA PHE A 82 -4.71 8.17 19.28
C PHE A 82 -3.94 9.44 18.91
N SER A 83 -2.77 9.26 18.32
CA SER A 83 -2.03 10.31 17.63
C SER A 83 -2.26 10.21 16.13
N GLU A 84 -2.12 11.32 15.40
CA GLU A 84 -2.15 11.32 13.94
C GLU A 84 -1.14 10.36 13.30
N ALA A 85 0.01 10.14 13.96
CA ALA A 85 1.04 9.22 13.52
C ALA A 85 0.71 7.72 13.73
N GLY A 86 -0.51 7.39 14.17
CA GLY A 86 -0.99 6.02 14.32
C GLY A 86 -0.71 5.35 15.67
N SER A 87 -0.13 6.04 16.66
CA SER A 87 -0.07 5.51 18.03
C SER A 87 -1.47 5.46 18.64
N LEU A 88 -1.83 4.34 19.24
CA LEU A 88 -3.09 4.11 19.96
C LEU A 88 -2.75 3.67 21.39
N VAL A 89 -3.30 4.37 22.38
CA VAL A 89 -3.08 4.09 23.80
C VAL A 89 -4.43 3.98 24.50
N LEU A 90 -4.60 2.95 25.32
CA LEU A 90 -5.72 2.79 26.23
C LEU A 90 -5.43 3.53 27.54
N VAL A 91 -6.47 4.17 28.08
CA VAL A 91 -6.41 4.89 29.35
C VAL A 91 -7.33 4.23 30.39
N ASN A 92 -7.41 4.79 31.60
CA ASN A 92 -8.29 4.30 32.67
C ASN A 92 -8.01 2.85 33.14
N GLY A 93 -6.78 2.35 32.93
CA GLY A 93 -6.40 0.99 33.31
C GLY A 93 -6.89 -0.11 32.36
N ALA A 94 -7.49 0.26 31.23
CA ALA A 94 -7.79 -0.69 30.16
C ALA A 94 -6.49 -1.16 29.49
N ILE A 95 -6.47 -2.42 29.05
CA ILE A 95 -5.35 -3.04 28.34
C ILE A 95 -5.88 -3.79 27.10
N PHE A 96 -5.04 -3.89 26.08
CA PHE A 96 -5.31 -4.73 24.93
C PHE A 96 -5.27 -6.20 25.35
N PRO A 97 -6.18 -7.05 24.84
CA PRO A 97 -6.09 -8.49 25.06
C PRO A 97 -4.79 -9.05 24.49
N ASP A 98 -4.20 -10.09 25.11
CA ASP A 98 -3.04 -10.80 24.56
C ASP A 98 -3.51 -11.95 23.67
N LEU A 99 -4.18 -11.59 22.57
CA LEU A 99 -4.87 -12.52 21.67
C LEU A 99 -4.76 -12.05 20.21
N PRO A 100 -4.40 -12.94 19.26
CA PRO A 100 -4.41 -12.63 17.85
C PRO A 100 -5.80 -12.21 17.35
N GLY A 101 -5.84 -11.17 16.53
CA GLY A 101 -7.06 -10.60 15.97
C GLY A 101 -8.08 -10.14 17.02
N SER A 102 -7.69 -9.85 18.26
CA SER A 102 -8.63 -9.39 19.30
C SER A 102 -9.04 -7.93 19.15
N VAL A 103 -8.27 -7.13 18.42
CA VAL A 103 -8.48 -5.69 18.27
C VAL A 103 -9.13 -5.40 16.92
N GLU A 104 -10.30 -4.73 16.94
CA GLU A 104 -10.97 -4.22 15.75
C GLU A 104 -11.09 -2.70 15.87
N ALA A 105 -10.42 -1.95 14.99
CA ALA A 105 -10.44 -0.50 15.00
C ALA A 105 -11.06 0.04 13.71
N THR A 106 -12.03 0.93 13.83
CA THR A 106 -12.57 1.69 12.69
C THR A 106 -11.97 3.09 12.71
N ILE A 107 -11.17 3.38 11.70
CA ILE A 107 -10.37 4.60 11.59
C ILE A 107 -10.65 5.31 10.28
N ASN A 108 -10.54 6.64 10.26
CA ASN A 108 -10.34 7.39 9.04
C ASN A 108 -8.84 7.67 8.89
N ASP A 109 -8.24 7.12 7.83
CA ASP A 109 -6.81 7.20 7.63
C ASP A 109 -6.41 7.33 6.16
N GLY A 110 -5.22 7.90 5.93
CA GLY A 110 -4.72 8.27 4.63
C GLY A 110 -4.70 9.79 4.41
N TRP A 111 -3.91 10.23 3.45
CA TRP A 111 -3.82 11.62 3.02
C TRP A 111 -4.91 11.92 1.98
N ASP A 112 -5.39 13.16 1.97
CA ASP A 112 -6.16 13.65 0.84
C ASP A 112 -5.25 13.75 -0.38
N LEU A 113 -5.79 13.48 -1.57
CA LEU A 113 -4.96 13.37 -2.78
C LEU A 113 -4.21 14.66 -3.08
N GLU A 114 -4.83 15.81 -2.79
CA GLU A 114 -4.25 17.14 -2.98
C GLU A 114 -3.02 17.40 -2.10
N ASP A 115 -2.90 16.72 -0.96
CA ASP A 115 -1.77 16.86 -0.04
C ASP A 115 -0.57 15.98 -0.41
N VAL A 116 -0.76 15.02 -1.34
CA VAL A 116 0.29 14.09 -1.78
C VAL A 116 0.43 14.01 -3.31
N PRO A 117 0.58 15.14 -4.02
CA PRO A 117 0.71 15.15 -5.48
C PRO A 117 1.91 14.33 -5.97
N GLU A 118 2.99 14.20 -5.20
CA GLU A 118 4.16 13.38 -5.52
C GLU A 118 3.84 11.89 -5.58
N VAL A 119 2.91 11.40 -4.75
CA VAL A 119 2.46 10.00 -4.79
C VAL A 119 1.64 9.76 -6.06
N GLN A 120 0.82 10.73 -6.45
CA GLN A 120 0.07 10.68 -7.71
C GLN A 120 1.00 10.70 -8.93
N MET A 121 2.04 11.54 -8.91
CA MET A 121 3.03 11.60 -9.99
C MET A 121 3.78 10.27 -10.14
N ILE A 122 4.22 9.64 -9.05
CA ILE A 122 4.88 8.33 -9.10
C ILE A 122 3.93 7.27 -9.68
N LEU A 123 2.66 7.30 -9.29
CA LEU A 123 1.65 6.39 -9.84
C LEU A 123 1.53 6.56 -11.37
N LEU A 124 1.47 7.80 -11.84
CA LEU A 124 1.42 8.12 -13.27
C LEU A 124 2.71 7.73 -14.00
N ASP A 125 3.87 7.89 -13.39
CA ASP A 125 5.16 7.49 -13.96
C ASP A 125 5.24 5.97 -14.13
N ILE A 126 4.85 5.20 -13.11
CA ILE A 126 4.79 3.73 -13.19
C ILE A 126 3.78 3.31 -14.27
N ALA A 127 2.56 3.87 -14.25
CA ALA A 127 1.54 3.56 -15.23
C ALA A 127 1.99 3.89 -16.66
N SER A 128 2.63 5.03 -16.86
CA SER A 128 3.17 5.46 -18.16
C SER A 128 4.26 4.52 -18.66
N ARG A 129 5.18 4.06 -17.78
CA ARG A 129 6.18 3.06 -18.16
C ARG A 129 5.55 1.76 -18.65
N VAL A 130 4.51 1.27 -17.97
CA VAL A 130 3.81 0.04 -18.35
C VAL A 130 2.92 0.24 -19.60
N MET A 131 2.49 1.47 -19.87
CA MET A 131 1.72 1.84 -21.06
C MET A 131 2.59 2.01 -22.31
N GLN A 132 3.80 2.54 -22.18
CA GLN A 132 4.75 2.76 -23.28
C GLN A 132 5.51 1.50 -23.71
N VAL A 133 4.96 0.30 -23.47
CA VAL A 133 5.50 -0.94 -24.04
C VAL A 133 4.81 -1.18 -25.39
N PRO A 134 5.36 -0.72 -26.53
CA PRO A 134 5.01 -1.32 -27.80
C PRO A 134 5.44 -2.79 -27.76
N GLY A 135 4.59 -3.69 -28.26
CA GLY A 135 4.92 -5.11 -28.40
C GLY A 135 6.31 -5.26 -29.02
N THR A 136 7.17 -6.00 -28.33
CA THR A 136 8.54 -6.40 -28.68
C THR A 136 9.12 -5.73 -29.94
N VAL A 137 9.71 -4.53 -29.78
CA VAL A 137 10.66 -3.99 -30.76
C VAL A 137 12.03 -3.93 -30.08
N SER A 138 12.89 -4.89 -30.41
CA SER A 138 14.23 -5.05 -29.82
C SER A 138 15.28 -4.10 -30.42
N SER A 139 14.97 -3.41 -31.51
CA SER A 139 15.73 -2.29 -32.07
C SER A 139 14.98 -1.71 -33.27
N GLN A 140 14.83 -0.38 -33.34
CA GLN A 140 14.51 0.31 -34.58
C GLN A 140 15.44 1.53 -34.70
N SER A 141 16.48 1.40 -35.52
CA SER A 141 17.32 2.52 -35.92
C SER A 141 16.73 3.13 -37.20
N THR A 142 16.23 4.36 -37.11
CA THR A 142 15.92 5.17 -38.28
C THR A 142 16.78 6.43 -38.22
N ASN A 143 17.86 6.42 -39.01
CA ASN A 143 18.61 7.61 -39.40
C ASN A 143 19.25 8.46 -38.29
N GLY A 144 19.94 7.82 -37.32
CA GLY A 144 20.92 8.49 -36.46
C GLY A 144 20.45 8.98 -35.09
N SER A 145 19.17 8.80 -34.73
CA SER A 145 18.69 9.04 -33.37
C SER A 145 18.64 7.75 -32.57
N SER A 146 19.46 7.66 -31.52
CA SER A 146 19.38 6.58 -30.51
C SER A 146 18.39 6.98 -29.42
N VAL A 147 17.31 6.21 -29.25
CA VAL A 147 16.47 6.29 -28.06
C VAL A 147 16.99 5.28 -27.05
N THR A 148 17.67 5.77 -26.01
CA THR A 148 18.04 4.93 -24.86
C THR A 148 16.87 4.92 -23.87
N TYR A 149 16.09 3.84 -23.86
CA TYR A 149 15.12 3.61 -22.78
C TYR A 149 15.90 3.30 -21.51
N ARG A 150 15.65 4.07 -20.45
CA ARG A 150 16.30 3.88 -19.16
C ARG A 150 15.68 2.65 -18.49
N SER A 151 16.25 1.47 -18.77
CA SER A 151 15.95 0.25 -18.03
C SER A 151 16.41 0.44 -16.58
N GLY A 152 15.68 -0.14 -15.61
CA GLY A 152 16.19 -0.26 -14.24
C GLY A 152 17.56 -0.94 -14.21
N SER A 153 18.23 -0.94 -13.05
CA SER A 153 19.59 -1.48 -12.84
C SER A 153 19.84 -2.89 -13.40
N ASP A 154 18.78 -3.65 -13.68
CA ASP A 154 18.83 -5.04 -14.14
C ASP A 154 18.59 -5.21 -15.66
N GLY A 155 18.53 -4.12 -16.44
CA GLY A 155 18.33 -4.21 -17.89
C GLY A 155 16.95 -4.75 -18.33
N GLY A 156 16.01 -4.85 -17.41
CA GLY A 156 14.66 -5.38 -17.65
C GLY A 156 13.74 -4.43 -18.41
N VAL A 157 12.79 -5.04 -19.14
CA VAL A 157 11.61 -4.41 -19.76
C VAL A 157 10.87 -3.46 -18.81
N PRO A 158 10.10 -2.47 -19.32
CA PRO A 158 9.31 -1.58 -18.48
C PRO A 158 8.42 -2.38 -17.52
N ASN A 159 8.68 -2.23 -16.22
CA ASN A 159 8.08 -3.03 -15.17
C ASN A 159 7.35 -2.14 -14.16
N VAL A 160 6.53 -2.78 -13.34
CA VAL A 160 5.79 -2.14 -12.24
C VAL A 160 6.73 -1.84 -11.05
N ALA A 161 8.04 -2.08 -11.18
CA ALA A 161 8.98 -1.88 -10.10
C ALA A 161 9.25 -0.39 -9.86
N LEU A 162 9.42 -0.05 -8.58
CA LEU A 162 9.82 1.27 -8.15
C LEU A 162 11.33 1.46 -8.35
N PHE A 163 11.71 2.57 -8.97
CA PHE A 163 13.09 3.04 -9.04
C PHE A 163 13.55 3.64 -7.71
N ASP A 164 14.85 3.76 -7.51
CA ASP A 164 15.38 4.26 -6.24
C ASP A 164 15.05 5.73 -5.96
N SER A 165 14.88 6.54 -7.00
CA SER A 165 14.36 7.91 -6.87
C SER A 165 12.92 7.90 -6.34
N GLU A 166 12.06 7.04 -6.88
CA GLU A 166 10.66 6.90 -6.47
C GLU A 166 10.56 6.36 -5.04
N LYS A 167 11.37 5.34 -4.70
CA LYS A 167 11.50 4.82 -3.33
C LYS A 167 11.91 5.91 -2.34
N ARG A 168 12.85 6.78 -2.72
CA ARG A 168 13.31 7.90 -1.89
C ARG A 168 12.20 8.91 -1.66
N THR A 169 11.43 9.25 -2.69
CA THR A 169 10.25 10.11 -2.58
C THR A 169 9.16 9.48 -1.71
N LEU A 170 8.95 8.15 -1.83
CA LEU A 170 7.97 7.43 -1.01
C LEU A 170 8.43 7.15 0.42
N GLN A 171 9.71 7.35 0.73
CA GLN A 171 10.30 6.99 2.02
C GLN A 171 9.60 7.63 3.24
N PRO A 172 9.19 8.92 3.22
CA PRO A 172 8.48 9.53 4.34
C PRO A 172 7.13 8.88 4.65
N TYR A 173 6.48 8.30 3.63
CA TYR A 173 5.22 7.59 3.76
C TYR A 173 5.39 6.13 4.18
N ARG A 174 6.60 5.58 4.19
CA ARG A 174 6.80 4.17 4.52
C ARG A 174 6.68 3.90 6.01
N LEU A 175 5.93 2.87 6.39
CA LEU A 175 5.91 2.35 7.76
C LEU A 175 7.26 1.73 8.12
N SER A 176 7.79 2.10 9.29
CA SER A 176 9.05 1.57 9.82
C SER A 176 8.86 0.30 10.67
N TRP A 177 7.61 -0.09 10.93
CA TRP A 177 7.20 -1.17 11.81
C TRP A 177 6.10 -2.02 11.17
N GLY A 178 5.73 -3.13 11.82
CA GLY A 178 4.72 -4.08 11.33
C GLY A 178 5.30 -5.16 10.42
N VAL A 179 4.46 -6.12 10.03
CA VAL A 179 4.85 -7.19 9.09
C VAL A 179 5.10 -6.54 7.73
N LYS A 180 6.35 -6.56 7.28
CA LYS A 180 6.72 -6.13 5.93
C LYS A 180 6.12 -7.14 4.94
N PRO A 181 5.25 -6.72 4.01
CA PRO A 181 4.66 -7.61 3.00
C PRO A 181 5.67 -8.11 1.96
#